data_AF-A0A7X9EAG7-F1
#
_entry.id   AF-A0A7X9EAG7-F1
#
_cell.length_a   1.000
_cell.length_b   1.000
_cell.length_c   1.000
_cell.angle_alpha   90.00
_cell.angle_beta   90.00
_cell.angle_gamma   90.00
#
_symmetry.space_group_name_H-M   'P 1'
#
loop_
_entity.id
_entity.type
_entity.pdbx_description
1 polymer ?
#
loop_
_entity_poly.entity_id
_entity_poly.type
_entity_poly.pdbx_seq_one_letter_code
_entity_poly.pdbx_strand_id
1 'polypeptide(L)'
;RSMNLAWDRHDLDVIEYMFGWAQEMPIVLGGYFTSRHISNAWNRIIIEGMNVRESLEMAVEDINKELRMKQEEYAVPHSTK
;
A
#
# COMPACT_ATOMS: atom_id res chain seq x y z
N ARG A 1 -14.69 -16.34 -12.23
CA ARG A 1 -14.15 -17.72 -12.02
C ARG A 1 -14.06 -18.11 -10.52
N SER A 2 -14.27 -17.18 -9.58
CA SER A 2 -14.35 -17.41 -8.12
C SER A 2 -15.76 -17.76 -7.61
N MET A 3 -16.83 -17.38 -8.32
CA MET A 3 -18.23 -17.55 -7.87
C MET A 3 -18.80 -18.98 -8.00
N ASN A 4 -18.00 -19.97 -8.43
CA ASN A 4 -18.42 -21.38 -8.53
C ASN A 4 -17.87 -22.25 -7.37
N LEU A 5 -17.30 -21.61 -6.34
CA LEU A 5 -16.92 -22.28 -5.10
C LEU A 5 -18.19 -22.63 -4.30
N ALA A 6 -18.12 -23.69 -3.49
CA ALA A 6 -19.23 -24.12 -2.61
C ALA A 6 -19.40 -23.19 -1.39
N TRP A 7 -19.40 -21.88 -1.61
CA TRP A 7 -19.63 -20.87 -0.59
C TRP A 7 -21.12 -20.61 -0.44
N ASP A 8 -21.53 -20.20 0.76
CA ASP A 8 -22.91 -19.78 0.96
C ASP A 8 -23.21 -18.56 0.08
N ARG A 9 -24.47 -18.44 -0.37
CA ARG A 9 -24.89 -17.30 -1.20
C ARG A 9 -24.61 -15.97 -0.51
N HIS A 10 -24.78 -15.89 0.81
CA HIS A 10 -24.52 -14.67 1.55
C HIS A 10 -23.05 -14.25 1.49
N ASP A 11 -22.12 -15.20 1.62
CA ASP A 11 -20.69 -14.92 1.54
C ASP A 11 -20.31 -14.42 0.13
N LEU A 12 -20.90 -15.00 -0.92
CA LEU A 12 -20.69 -14.56 -2.30
C LEU A 12 -21.16 -13.12 -2.52
N ASP A 13 -22.34 -12.76 -2.03
CA ASP A 13 -22.89 -11.41 -2.14
C ASP A 13 -21.98 -10.38 -1.44
N VAL A 14 -21.46 -10.71 -0.25
CA VAL A 14 -20.52 -9.84 0.49
C VAL A 14 -19.22 -9.66 -0.28
N ILE A 15 -18.68 -10.74 -0.85
CA ILE A 15 -17.42 -10.71 -1.57
C ILE A 15 -17.54 -9.93 -2.88
N GLU A 16 -18.64 -10.09 -3.61
CA GLU A 16 -18.93 -9.30 -4.80
C GLU A 16 -19.06 -7.81 -4.47
N TYR A 17 -19.75 -7.48 -3.37
CA TYR A 17 -19.82 -6.10 -2.88
C TYR A 17 -18.41 -5.55 -2.56
N MET A 18 -17.58 -6.32 -1.84
CA MET A 18 -16.21 -5.91 -1.49
C MET A 18 -15.30 -5.73 -2.71
N PHE A 19 -15.47 -6.54 -3.77
CA PHE A 19 -14.71 -6.36 -5.01
C PHE A 19 -14.95 -4.99 -5.66
N GLY A 20 -16.14 -4.41 -5.50
CA GLY A 20 -16.43 -3.04 -5.97
C GLY A 20 -15.63 -1.94 -5.27
N TRP A 21 -15.10 -2.22 -4.08
CA TRP A 21 -14.28 -1.29 -3.28
C TRP A 21 -12.78 -1.57 -3.37
N ALA A 22 -12.39 -2.68 -4.00
CA ALA A 22 -11.00 -3.05 -4.11
C ALA A 22 -10.28 -2.08 -5.06
N GLN A 23 -9.27 -1.38 -4.52
CA GLN A 23 -8.36 -0.56 -5.31
C GLN A 23 -6.96 -1.16 -5.25
N GLU A 24 -6.45 -1.58 -6.40
CA GLU A 24 -5.09 -2.12 -6.49
C GLU A 24 -4.05 -0.99 -6.43
N MET A 25 -2.92 -1.27 -5.79
CA MET A 25 -1.76 -0.39 -5.80
C MET A 25 -1.00 -0.56 -7.13
N PRO A 26 -0.64 0.52 -7.84
CA PRO A 26 0.08 0.40 -9.09
C PRO A 26 1.48 -0.18 -8.87
N ILE A 27 1.91 -1.02 -9.81
CA ILE A 27 3.28 -1.56 -9.83
C ILE A 27 4.18 -0.50 -10.46
N VAL A 28 4.95 0.19 -9.62
CA VAL A 28 5.92 1.20 -10.03
C VAL A 28 7.32 0.83 -9.56
N LEU A 29 8.33 1.40 -10.21
CA LEU A 29 9.71 1.25 -9.78
C LEU A 29 9.89 1.77 -8.35
N GLY A 30 10.44 0.94 -7.47
CA GLY A 30 10.54 1.23 -6.04
C GLY A 30 9.27 0.98 -5.23
N GLY A 31 8.16 0.53 -5.85
CA GLY A 31 6.85 0.38 -5.18
C GLY A 31 6.82 -0.58 -3.99
N TYR A 32 7.75 -1.55 -3.91
CA TYR A 32 7.87 -2.46 -2.76
C TYR A 32 8.29 -1.74 -1.47
N PHE A 33 8.85 -0.54 -1.57
CA PHE A 33 9.22 0.25 -0.39
C PHE A 33 8.00 0.81 0.35
N THR A 34 6.90 1.05 -0.36
CA THR A 34 5.64 1.50 0.22
C THR A 34 5.14 0.55 1.31
N SER A 35 5.00 -0.74 1.00
CA SER A 35 4.50 -1.72 1.97
C SER A 35 5.45 -1.90 3.16
N ARG A 36 6.76 -1.86 2.92
CA ARG A 36 7.77 -1.94 3.99
C ARG A 36 7.66 -0.78 4.97
N HIS A 37 7.55 0.46 4.48
CA HIS A 37 7.47 1.64 5.35
C HIS A 37 6.14 1.73 6.10
N ILE A 38 5.05 1.22 5.52
CA ILE A 38 3.78 1.04 6.24
C ILE A 38 3.95 0.05 7.41
N SER A 39 4.61 -1.09 7.18
CA SER A 39 4.89 -2.05 8.26
C SER A 39 5.80 -1.46 9.34
N ASN A 40 6.79 -0.65 8.95
CA ASN A 40 7.64 0.05 9.90
C ASN A 40 6.84 1.04 10.75
N ALA A 41 5.93 1.82 10.14
CA ALA A 41 5.05 2.72 10.88
C ALA A 41 4.14 1.95 11.85
N TRP A 42 3.57 0.83 11.42
CA TRP A 42 2.76 -0.01 12.30
C TRP A 42 3.56 -0.51 13.52
N ASN A 43 4.80 -0.96 13.32
CA ASN A 43 5.67 -1.37 14.41
C ASN A 43 5.98 -0.21 15.37
N ARG A 44 6.33 0.98 14.86
CA ARG A 44 6.55 2.17 15.68
C ARG A 44 5.32 2.51 16.53
N ILE A 45 4.12 2.44 15.96
CA ILE A 45 2.87 2.73 16.68
C ILE A 45 2.60 1.68 17.76
N ILE A 46 2.58 0.40 17.38
CA ILE A 46 2.05 -0.66 18.24
C ILE A 46 3.10 -1.18 19.23
N ILE A 47 4.35 -1.30 18.79
CA ILE A 47 5.44 -1.87 19.59
C ILE A 47 6.17 -0.78 20.38
N GLU A 48 6.44 0.35 19.74
CA GLU A 48 7.25 1.43 20.34
C GLU A 48 6.39 2.52 21.00
N GLY A 49 5.07 2.51 20.81
CA GLY A 49 4.15 3.49 21.38
C GLY A 49 4.26 4.88 20.76
N MET A 50 4.81 4.99 19.54
CA MET A 50 4.94 6.26 18.83
C MET A 50 3.56 6.82 18.46
N ASN A 51 3.46 8.15 18.40
CA ASN A 51 2.24 8.80 17.95
C ASN A 51 1.88 8.37 16.52
N VAL A 52 0.60 8.08 16.30
CA VAL A 52 0.08 7.61 14.99
C VAL A 52 0.38 8.60 13.87
N ARG A 53 0.15 9.90 14.11
CA ARG A 53 0.37 10.94 13.10
C ARG A 53 1.85 11.03 12.74
N GLU A 54 2.71 11.17 13.74
CA GLU A 54 4.15 11.31 13.54
C GLU A 54 4.72 10.09 12.80
N SER A 55 4.33 8.88 13.23
CA SER A 55 4.80 7.65 12.59
C SER A 55 4.34 7.52 11.13
N LEU A 56 3.13 7.99 10.80
CA LEU A 56 2.63 7.96 9.43
C LEU A 56 3.26 9.06 8.57
N GLU A 57 3.50 10.25 9.12
CA GLU A 57 4.22 11.35 8.44
C GLU A 57 5.64 10.91 8.07
N MET A 58 6.36 10.27 9.00
CA MET A 58 7.67 9.67 8.73
C MET A 58 7.61 8.63 7.60
N ALA A 59 6.60 7.75 7.60
CA ALA A 59 6.47 6.77 6.53
C ALA A 59 6.22 7.43 5.17
N VAL A 60 5.38 8.47 5.11
CA VAL A 60 5.16 9.23 3.87
C VAL A 60 6.45 9.86 3.35
N GLU A 61 7.26 10.45 4.23
CA GLU A 61 8.56 11.03 3.86
C GLU A 61 9.54 9.97 3.34
N ASP A 62 9.66 8.85 4.06
CA ASP A 62 10.55 7.73 3.72
C ASP A 62 10.18 7.09 2.37
N ILE A 63 8.88 6.85 2.14
CA ILE A 63 8.35 6.31 0.88
C ILE A 63 8.67 7.25 -0.27
N ASN A 64 8.35 8.53 -0.13
CA ASN A 64 8.55 9.51 -1.19
C ASN A 64 10.04 9.67 -1.54
N LYS A 65 10.91 9.66 -0.53
CA LYS A 65 12.36 9.73 -0.72
C LYS A 65 12.88 8.54 -1.52
N GLU A 66 12.51 7.32 -1.14
CA GLU A 66 13.02 6.12 -1.81
C GLU A 66 12.44 5.91 -3.20
N LEU A 67 11.15 6.24 -3.41
CA LEU A 67 10.56 6.22 -4.75
C LEU A 67 11.30 7.17 -5.70
N ARG A 68 11.61 8.39 -5.25
CA ARG A 68 12.41 9.35 -6.04
C ARG A 68 13.80 8.81 -6.34
N MET A 69 14.53 8.36 -5.32
CA MET A 69 15.88 7.81 -5.50
C MET A 69 15.90 6.66 -6.52
N LYS A 70 14.90 5.76 -6.47
CA LYS A 70 14.80 4.64 -7.42
C LYS A 70 14.44 5.10 -8.83
N GLN A 71 13.57 6.08 -8.99
CA GLN A 71 13.25 6.61 -10.32
C GLN A 71 14.45 7.34 -10.95
N GLU A 72 15.21 8.07 -10.14
CA GLU A 72 16.45 8.75 -10.55
C GLU A 72 17.54 7.75 -10.95
N GLU A 73 17.75 6.68 -10.17
CA GLU A 73 18.74 5.63 -10.44
C GLU A 73 18.56 4.98 -11.83
N TYR A 74 17.32 4.85 -12.30
CA TYR A 74 16.99 4.22 -13.58
C TYR A 74 16.60 5.23 -14.67
N ALA A 75 16.94 6.51 -14.48
CA ALA A 75 16.75 7.59 -15.47
C ALA A 75 15.32 7.71 -16.02
N VAL A 76 14.29 7.46 -15.20
CA VAL A 76 12.90 7.68 -15.58
C VAL A 76 12.55 9.15 -15.36
N PRO A 77 12.22 9.93 -16.42
CA PRO A 77 11.85 11.34 -16.26
C PRO A 77 10.55 11.46 -15.46
N HIS A 78 10.45 12.43 -14.55
CA HIS A 78 9.21 12.74 -13.85
C HIS A 78 8.09 13.04 -14.85
N SER A 79 7.02 12.24 -14.87
CA SER A 79 5.74 12.70 -15.39
C SER A 79 5.08 13.56 -14.31
N THR A 80 5.40 14.85 -14.28
CA THR A 80 4.64 15.83 -13.51
C THR A 80 3.28 16.01 -14.17
N LYS A 81 2.25 15.28 -13.72
CA LYS A 81 0.84 15.70 -13.73
C LYS A 81 0.07 14.99 -12.64
#